data_AF-A0A9E0TDZ4-F1
#
_entry.id   AF-A0A9E0TDZ4-F1
#
_cell.length_a   1.000
_cell.length_b   1.000
_cell.length_c   1.000
_cell.angle_alpha   90.00
_cell.angle_beta   90.00
_cell.angle_gamma   90.00
#
_symmetry.space_group_name_H-M   'P 1'
#
loop_
_entity.id
_entity.type
_entity.pdbx_description
1 polymer ?
#
loop_
_entity_poly.entity_id
_entity_poly.type
_entity_poly.pdbx_seq_one_letter_code
_entity_poly.pdbx_strand_id
1 'polypeptide(L)'
;AGVAHPRAVRSFVTRAGRMTTGQARALADLGPRYVLPYDPGIPDLIAHCADRERASGQNHSKTVLEIGFGMGQATAHIAALRPDTLFIGCEVHEPGVGALLKLVDALQLPNVRIIQHDAVEVLQHMVAPGTLDGIHIFFPDPWPKKRHHKRRLIQPDFVHQLALRLAPGGYLHCATDWQPYAEQMLQVLGA
;
A
#
# COMPACT_ATOMS: atom_id res chain seq x y z
N ALA A 1 -16.06 33.67 10.41
CA ALA A 1 -14.69 33.39 9.91
C ALA A 1 -14.46 31.89 10.02
N GLY A 2 -14.61 31.16 8.92
CA GLY A 2 -14.46 29.70 8.90
C GLY A 2 -12.99 29.33 8.90
N VAL A 3 -12.52 28.70 9.97
CA VAL A 3 -11.19 28.10 10.02
C VAL A 3 -11.19 26.96 9.00
N ALA A 4 -10.46 27.14 7.90
CA ALA A 4 -10.23 26.07 6.95
C ALA A 4 -9.47 24.95 7.66
N HIS A 5 -10.13 23.81 7.88
CA HIS A 5 -9.46 22.60 8.34
C HIS A 5 -8.28 22.31 7.41
N PRO A 6 -7.05 22.10 7.95
CA PRO A 6 -5.93 21.73 7.10
C PRO A 6 -6.31 20.45 6.33
N ARG A 7 -6.18 20.48 4.98
CA ARG A 7 -6.45 19.32 4.13
C ARG A 7 -5.66 18.13 4.68
N ALA A 8 -6.36 17.02 4.95
CA ALA A 8 -5.76 15.77 5.40
C ALA A 8 -4.59 15.34 4.49
N VAL A 9 -3.58 14.70 5.09
CA VAL A 9 -2.45 14.13 4.35
C VAL A 9 -3.00 13.07 3.39
N ARG A 10 -2.68 13.18 2.11
CA ARG A 10 -2.97 12.15 1.10
C ARG A 10 -1.73 11.28 0.92
N SER A 11 -1.95 10.01 0.59
CA SER A 11 -0.84 9.08 0.30
C SER A 11 -0.18 9.33 -1.06
N PHE A 12 -0.75 10.17 -1.92
CA PHE A 12 -0.33 10.30 -3.32
C PHE A 12 -0.47 11.71 -3.91
N VAL A 13 0.12 11.91 -5.09
CA VAL A 13 -0.08 13.05 -6.00
C VAL A 13 -0.38 12.54 -7.41
N THR A 14 -1.51 12.91 -8.00
CA THR A 14 -1.85 12.51 -9.38
C THR A 14 -1.09 13.30 -10.43
N ARG A 15 -0.36 12.59 -11.29
CA ARG A 15 -0.07 13.00 -12.66
C ARG A 15 -0.72 11.98 -13.58
N ALA A 16 -1.56 12.41 -14.51
CA ALA A 16 -2.20 11.50 -15.46
C ALA A 16 -1.15 10.88 -16.38
N GLY A 17 -0.70 9.67 -16.06
CA GLY A 17 0.12 8.85 -16.94
C GLY A 17 -0.78 8.11 -17.93
N ARG A 18 -0.37 8.04 -19.20
CA ARG A 18 -1.11 7.27 -20.22
C ARG A 18 -0.91 5.78 -19.96
N MET A 19 -2.01 5.06 -19.79
CA MET A 19 -1.98 3.60 -19.66
C MET A 19 -1.62 2.95 -20.99
N THR A 20 -0.74 1.94 -20.97
CA THR A 20 -0.43 1.12 -22.14
C THR A 20 -1.56 0.12 -22.41
N THR A 21 -1.73 -0.34 -23.64
CA THR A 21 -2.73 -1.37 -24.00
C THR A 21 -2.58 -2.63 -23.14
N GLY A 22 -1.34 -3.04 -22.83
CA GLY A 22 -1.08 -4.20 -21.99
C GLY A 22 -1.51 -4.02 -20.53
N GLN A 23 -1.32 -2.83 -19.95
CA GLN A 23 -1.79 -2.52 -18.60
C GLN A 23 -3.32 -2.49 -18.54
N ALA A 24 -3.97 -1.88 -19.54
CA ALA A 24 -5.42 -1.82 -19.65
C ALA A 24 -6.04 -3.22 -19.73
N ARG A 25 -5.45 -4.08 -20.57
CA ARG A 25 -5.88 -5.47 -20.71
C ARG A 25 -5.68 -6.27 -19.43
N ALA A 26 -4.53 -6.14 -18.78
CA ALA A 26 -4.28 -6.82 -17.50
C ALA A 26 -5.29 -6.39 -16.43
N LEU A 27 -5.63 -5.11 -16.36
CA LEU A 27 -6.66 -4.62 -15.43
C LEU A 27 -8.04 -5.23 -15.74
N ALA A 28 -8.44 -5.30 -17.01
CA ALA A 28 -9.71 -5.89 -17.41
C ALA A 28 -9.77 -7.42 -17.16
N ASP A 29 -8.71 -8.14 -17.55
CA ASP A 29 -8.69 -9.61 -17.55
C ASP A 29 -8.40 -10.18 -16.14
N LEU A 30 -7.56 -9.51 -15.35
CA LEU A 30 -7.07 -10.01 -14.05
C LEU A 30 -7.63 -9.24 -12.85
N GLY A 31 -8.10 -8.01 -13.06
CA GLY A 31 -8.68 -7.15 -12.03
C GLY A 31 -9.75 -7.85 -11.19
N PRO A 32 -10.75 -8.55 -11.78
CA PRO A 32 -11.78 -9.25 -11.02
C PRO A 32 -11.27 -10.30 -10.01
N ARG A 33 -10.05 -10.81 -10.22
CA ARG A 33 -9.43 -11.81 -9.34
C ARG A 33 -8.55 -11.18 -8.27
N TYR A 34 -7.77 -10.17 -8.62
CA TYR A 34 -6.67 -9.65 -7.79
C TYR A 34 -6.96 -8.28 -7.17
N VAL A 35 -7.86 -7.49 -7.75
CA VAL A 35 -8.22 -6.16 -7.25
C VAL A 35 -9.44 -6.28 -6.36
N LEU A 36 -9.28 -5.88 -5.10
CA LEU A 36 -10.35 -5.80 -4.12
C LEU A 36 -10.97 -4.41 -4.17
N PRO A 37 -12.31 -4.29 -4.18
CA PRO A 37 -12.96 -3.00 -4.10
C PRO A 37 -12.66 -2.35 -2.75
N TYR A 38 -12.49 -1.04 -2.74
CA TYR A 38 -12.58 -0.28 -1.51
C TYR A 38 -14.03 -0.33 -1.00
N ASP A 39 -14.21 -0.74 0.25
CA ASP A 39 -15.50 -0.82 0.90
C ASP A 39 -15.33 -0.51 2.40
N PRO A 40 -15.77 0.67 2.88
CA PRO A 40 -15.69 1.02 4.30
C PRO A 40 -16.60 0.15 5.18
N GLY A 41 -17.48 -0.67 4.60
CA GLY A 41 -18.25 -1.70 5.29
C GLY A 41 -17.47 -2.97 5.61
N ILE A 42 -16.23 -3.11 5.12
CA ILE A 42 -15.31 -4.20 5.48
C ILE A 42 -14.32 -3.67 6.53
N PRO A 43 -14.57 -3.84 7.83
CA PRO A 43 -13.71 -3.28 8.89
C PRO A 43 -12.39 -4.04 9.06
N ASP A 44 -12.32 -5.29 8.58
CA ASP A 44 -11.13 -6.13 8.61
C ASP A 44 -10.87 -6.79 7.25
N LEU A 45 -10.14 -6.06 6.42
CA LEU A 45 -9.65 -6.46 5.12
C LEU A 45 -8.74 -7.70 5.21
N ILE A 46 -7.97 -7.86 6.28
CA ILE A 46 -6.99 -8.95 6.40
C ILE A 46 -7.77 -10.25 6.61
N ALA A 47 -8.75 -10.25 7.51
CA ALA A 47 -9.66 -11.37 7.67
C ALA A 47 -10.44 -11.68 6.38
N HIS A 48 -10.96 -10.64 5.71
CA HIS A 48 -11.66 -10.80 4.44
C HIS A 48 -10.78 -11.46 3.36
N CYS A 49 -9.52 -11.04 3.23
CA CYS A 49 -8.57 -11.67 2.32
C CYS A 49 -8.30 -13.12 2.73
N ALA A 50 -8.00 -13.36 4.01
CA ALA A 50 -7.65 -14.70 4.51
C ALA A 50 -8.77 -15.71 4.25
N ASP A 51 -10.03 -15.33 4.42
CA ASP A 51 -11.18 -16.22 4.16
C ASP A 51 -11.31 -16.55 2.66
N ARG A 52 -11.09 -15.56 1.78
CA ARG A 52 -11.05 -15.79 0.33
C ARG A 52 -9.89 -16.69 -0.09
N GLU A 53 -8.70 -16.47 0.48
CA GLU A 53 -7.52 -17.30 0.20
C GLU A 53 -7.77 -18.75 0.62
N ARG A 54 -8.29 -18.96 1.85
CA ARG A 54 -8.62 -20.30 2.36
C ARG A 54 -9.65 -21.01 1.50
N ALA A 55 -10.68 -20.30 1.04
CA ALA A 55 -11.67 -20.87 0.12
C ALA A 55 -11.05 -21.32 -1.22
N SER A 56 -9.93 -20.72 -1.62
CA SER A 56 -9.14 -21.12 -2.80
C SER A 56 -8.04 -22.15 -2.53
N GLY A 57 -7.97 -22.69 -1.30
CA GLY A 57 -6.95 -23.65 -0.88
C GLY A 57 -5.60 -23.04 -0.53
N GLN A 58 -5.54 -21.71 -0.39
CA GLN A 58 -4.32 -20.98 -0.03
C GLN A 58 -4.36 -20.56 1.44
N ASN A 59 -3.22 -20.59 2.10
CA ASN A 59 -3.10 -20.11 3.47
C ASN A 59 -1.74 -19.43 3.64
N HIS A 60 -1.76 -18.12 3.87
CA HIS A 60 -0.57 -17.34 4.14
C HIS A 60 -0.44 -17.16 5.66
N SER A 61 0.77 -17.32 6.16
CA SER A 61 1.05 -17.21 7.60
C SER A 61 1.32 -15.77 8.05
N LYS A 62 1.54 -14.87 7.08
CA LYS A 62 1.89 -13.46 7.28
C LYS A 62 1.13 -12.57 6.32
N THR A 63 0.83 -11.34 6.74
CA THR A 63 0.24 -10.31 5.88
C THR A 63 1.06 -9.03 5.91
N VAL A 64 1.39 -8.51 4.72
CA VAL A 64 2.14 -7.26 4.54
C VAL A 64 1.34 -6.30 3.67
N LEU A 65 1.23 -5.05 4.13
CA LEU A 65 0.65 -3.96 3.35
C LEU A 65 1.76 -3.16 2.66
N GLU A 66 1.67 -2.94 1.36
CA GLU A 66 2.54 -1.99 0.65
C GLU A 66 1.76 -0.74 0.25
N ILE A 67 2.24 0.44 0.65
CA ILE A 67 1.60 1.73 0.39
C ILE A 67 2.33 2.44 -0.75
N GLY A 68 1.62 2.68 -1.85
CA GLY A 68 2.15 3.37 -3.03
C GLY A 68 3.15 2.52 -3.79
N PHE A 69 2.75 1.31 -4.20
CA PHE A 69 3.66 0.38 -4.89
C PHE A 69 4.10 0.83 -6.30
N GLY A 70 3.51 1.90 -6.84
CA GLY A 70 3.86 2.45 -8.14
C GLY A 70 3.68 1.43 -9.25
N MET A 71 4.76 1.02 -9.91
CA MET A 71 4.72 0.03 -10.99
C MET A 71 4.80 -1.43 -10.51
N GLY A 72 4.89 -1.67 -9.19
CA GLY A 72 4.77 -3.00 -8.58
C GLY A 72 5.98 -3.92 -8.71
N GLN A 73 7.13 -3.44 -9.20
CA GLN A 73 8.34 -4.26 -9.37
C GLN A 73 8.85 -4.80 -8.02
N ALA A 74 8.92 -3.94 -7.00
CA ALA A 74 9.34 -4.33 -5.66
C ALA A 74 8.35 -5.34 -5.05
N THR A 75 7.06 -5.03 -5.10
CA THR A 75 5.97 -5.92 -4.64
C THR A 75 6.08 -7.30 -5.24
N ALA A 76 6.15 -7.38 -6.59
CA ALA A 76 6.18 -8.65 -7.30
C ALA A 76 7.43 -9.46 -6.98
N HIS A 77 8.59 -8.80 -6.89
CA HIS A 77 9.85 -9.45 -6.54
C HIS A 77 9.82 -10.01 -5.10
N ILE A 78 9.38 -9.21 -4.12
CA ILE A 78 9.32 -9.64 -2.73
C ILE A 78 8.27 -10.75 -2.55
N ALA A 79 7.11 -10.62 -3.19
CA ALA A 79 6.06 -11.64 -3.14
C ALA A 79 6.52 -12.99 -3.71
N ALA A 80 7.30 -12.98 -4.80
CA ALA A 80 7.89 -14.19 -5.37
C ALA A 80 8.87 -14.88 -4.40
N LEU A 81 9.62 -14.10 -3.61
CA LEU A 81 10.58 -14.61 -2.63
C LEU A 81 9.92 -15.06 -1.31
N ARG A 82 8.67 -14.68 -1.06
CA ARG A 82 7.96 -14.91 0.20
C ARG A 82 6.55 -15.48 -0.05
N PRO A 83 6.44 -16.71 -0.58
CA PRO A 83 5.16 -17.31 -0.95
C PRO A 83 4.21 -17.57 0.24
N ASP A 84 4.76 -17.63 1.46
CA ASP A 84 4.02 -17.78 2.72
C ASP A 84 3.39 -16.47 3.23
N THR A 85 3.70 -15.34 2.58
CA THR A 85 3.26 -14.00 2.96
C THR A 85 2.26 -13.48 1.93
N LEU A 86 1.10 -13.02 2.39
CA LEU A 86 0.13 -12.27 1.58
C LEU A 86 0.56 -10.81 1.49
N PHE A 87 0.68 -10.29 0.27
CA PHE A 87 0.95 -8.88 0.00
C PHE A 87 -0.32 -8.18 -0.45
N ILE A 88 -0.70 -7.12 0.26
CA ILE A 88 -1.80 -6.24 -0.12
C ILE A 88 -1.18 -4.90 -0.56
N GLY A 89 -1.25 -4.60 -1.84
CA GLY A 89 -0.75 -3.33 -2.39
C GLY A 89 -1.85 -2.27 -2.48
N CYS A 90 -1.60 -1.06 -1.97
CA CYS A 90 -2.45 0.11 -2.21
C CYS A 90 -1.80 1.04 -3.24
N GLU A 91 -2.51 1.35 -4.31
CA GLU A 91 -2.06 2.30 -5.34
C GLU A 91 -3.26 2.99 -5.98
N VAL A 92 -3.20 4.29 -6.14
CA VAL A 92 -4.31 5.07 -6.73
C VAL A 92 -4.23 5.15 -8.25
N HIS A 93 -3.05 4.93 -8.82
CA HIS A 93 -2.78 5.08 -10.25
C HIS A 93 -3.08 3.79 -11.01
N GLU A 94 -4.13 3.81 -11.84
CA GLU A 94 -4.51 2.71 -12.74
C GLU A 94 -3.34 2.12 -13.56
N PRO A 95 -2.41 2.93 -14.15
CA PRO A 95 -1.27 2.35 -14.86
C PRO A 95 -0.37 1.49 -13.96
N GLY A 96 -0.23 1.87 -12.69
CA GLY A 96 0.52 1.12 -11.69
C GLY A 96 -0.15 -0.21 -11.36
N VAL A 97 -1.46 -0.18 -11.11
CA VAL A 97 -2.27 -1.40 -10.89
C VAL A 97 -2.14 -2.35 -12.08
N GLY A 98 -2.34 -1.86 -13.31
CA GLY A 98 -2.17 -2.67 -14.51
C GLY A 98 -0.74 -3.20 -14.69
N ALA A 99 0.28 -2.45 -14.26
CA ALA A 99 1.67 -2.91 -14.30
C ALA A 99 1.93 -4.06 -13.34
N LEU A 100 1.47 -3.95 -12.08
CA LEU A 100 1.60 -5.01 -11.09
C LEU A 100 0.82 -6.26 -11.52
N LEU A 101 -0.41 -6.12 -12.05
CA LEU A 101 -1.19 -7.25 -12.55
C LEU A 101 -0.47 -8.04 -13.66
N LYS A 102 0.23 -7.35 -14.56
CA LYS A 102 1.07 -8.02 -15.57
C LYS A 102 2.20 -8.85 -14.94
N LEU A 103 2.81 -8.35 -13.87
CA LEU A 103 3.88 -9.06 -13.16
C LEU A 103 3.31 -10.25 -12.38
N VAL A 104 2.16 -10.07 -11.73
CA VAL A 104 1.43 -11.13 -11.04
C VAL A 104 1.11 -12.28 -11.99
N ASP A 105 0.66 -11.98 -13.20
CA ASP A 105 0.40 -13.00 -14.21
C ASP A 105 1.70 -13.63 -14.74
N ALA A 106 2.69 -12.82 -15.13
CA ALA A 106 3.94 -13.34 -15.67
C ALA A 106 4.71 -14.23 -14.67
N LEU A 107 4.65 -13.91 -13.38
CA LEU A 107 5.35 -14.63 -12.31
C LEU A 107 4.44 -15.62 -11.56
N GLN A 108 3.16 -15.71 -11.95
CA GLN A 108 2.14 -16.55 -11.30
C GLN A 108 2.12 -16.35 -9.78
N LEU A 109 1.85 -15.12 -9.32
CA LEU A 109 1.88 -14.73 -7.91
C LEU A 109 0.49 -14.81 -7.26
N PRO A 110 0.14 -15.93 -6.62
CA PRO A 110 -1.17 -16.07 -6.02
C PRO A 110 -1.34 -15.23 -4.75
N ASN A 111 -0.22 -14.86 -4.10
CA ASN A 111 -0.12 -14.20 -2.80
C ASN A 111 -0.11 -12.66 -2.88
N VAL A 112 -0.69 -12.07 -3.93
CA VAL A 112 -0.79 -10.61 -4.10
C VAL A 112 -2.25 -10.20 -4.23
N ARG A 113 -2.68 -9.18 -3.51
CA ARG A 113 -3.97 -8.50 -3.69
C ARG A 113 -3.73 -7.00 -3.83
N ILE A 114 -4.61 -6.32 -4.55
CA ILE A 114 -4.48 -4.89 -4.84
C ILE A 114 -5.74 -4.17 -4.38
N ILE A 115 -5.58 -3.02 -3.74
CA ILE A 115 -6.67 -2.05 -3.57
C ILE A 115 -6.30 -0.79 -4.32
N GLN A 116 -7.16 -0.43 -5.28
CA GLN A 116 -7.00 0.81 -6.02
C GLN A 116 -7.68 1.98 -5.30
N HIS A 117 -7.07 2.45 -4.20
CA HIS A 117 -7.62 3.53 -3.39
C HIS A 117 -6.53 4.27 -2.61
N ASP A 118 -6.86 5.44 -2.04
CA ASP A 118 -5.97 6.12 -1.11
C ASP A 118 -5.67 5.23 0.10
N ALA A 119 -4.39 5.04 0.38
CA ALA A 119 -3.94 4.12 1.43
C ALA A 119 -4.28 4.61 2.85
N VAL A 120 -4.43 5.92 3.07
CA VAL A 120 -4.86 6.46 4.37
C VAL A 120 -6.29 6.04 4.64
N GLU A 121 -7.19 6.16 3.66
CA GLU A 121 -8.58 5.73 3.80
C GLU A 121 -8.71 4.21 3.97
N VAL A 122 -7.92 3.41 3.21
CA VAL A 122 -7.89 1.95 3.39
C VAL A 122 -7.43 1.58 4.81
N LEU A 123 -6.34 2.19 5.29
CA LEU A 123 -5.80 1.93 6.63
C LEU A 123 -6.80 2.31 7.74
N GLN A 124 -7.51 3.42 7.55
CA GLN A 124 -8.46 3.94 8.53
C GLN A 124 -9.75 3.12 8.59
N HIS A 125 -10.30 2.74 7.44
CA HIS A 125 -11.63 2.16 7.36
C HIS A 125 -11.63 0.65 7.24
N MET A 126 -10.58 0.06 6.67
CA MET A 126 -10.58 -1.35 6.28
C MET A 126 -9.53 -2.20 6.97
N VAL A 127 -8.51 -1.61 7.61
CA VAL A 127 -7.47 -2.38 8.30
C VAL A 127 -7.74 -2.39 9.80
N ALA A 128 -8.05 -3.56 10.34
CA ALA A 128 -8.26 -3.72 11.78
C ALA A 128 -6.93 -3.57 12.56
N PRO A 129 -6.96 -3.07 13.81
CA PRO A 129 -5.77 -2.95 14.64
C PRO A 129 -5.04 -4.28 14.85
N GLY A 130 -3.70 -4.26 14.87
CA GLY A 130 -2.89 -5.44 15.19
C GLY A 130 -2.95 -6.61 14.20
N THR A 131 -3.36 -6.38 12.95
CA THR A 131 -3.58 -7.44 11.94
C THR A 131 -2.43 -7.61 10.94
N LEU A 132 -1.55 -6.62 10.81
CA LEU A 132 -0.44 -6.64 9.85
C LEU A 132 0.86 -7.11 10.48
N ASP A 133 1.59 -7.99 9.80
CA ASP A 133 2.96 -8.39 10.19
C ASP A 133 4.02 -7.43 9.64
N GLY A 134 3.69 -6.67 8.60
CA GLY A 134 4.60 -5.68 8.05
C GLY A 134 3.90 -4.61 7.21
N ILE A 135 4.53 -3.45 7.13
CA ILE A 135 4.12 -2.37 6.23
C ILE A 135 5.35 -1.91 5.43
N HIS A 136 5.21 -1.82 4.12
CA HIS A 136 6.24 -1.32 3.20
C HIS A 136 5.84 0.03 2.63
N ILE A 137 6.76 1.00 2.66
CA ILE A 137 6.58 2.33 2.06
C ILE A 137 7.88 2.69 1.34
N PHE A 138 7.92 2.45 0.02
CA PHE A 138 9.13 2.66 -0.77
C PHE A 138 9.02 3.91 -1.63
N PHE A 139 10.02 4.78 -1.49
CA PHE A 139 10.20 6.01 -2.27
C PHE A 139 8.95 6.92 -2.30
N PRO A 140 8.31 7.22 -1.15
CA PRO A 140 7.20 8.18 -1.12
C PRO A 140 7.69 9.57 -1.54
N ASP A 141 6.78 10.39 -2.10
CA ASP A 141 7.12 11.73 -2.60
C ASP A 141 7.94 12.56 -1.58
N PRO A 142 9.19 12.95 -1.92
CA PRO A 142 10.12 13.50 -0.93
C PRO A 142 9.86 14.97 -0.58
N TRP A 143 9.08 15.67 -1.40
CA TRP A 143 8.74 17.08 -1.24
C TRP A 143 9.93 17.96 -0.82
N PRO A 144 10.93 18.17 -1.70
CA PRO A 144 12.22 18.74 -1.29
C PRO A 144 12.16 20.21 -0.83
N LYS A 145 11.08 20.93 -1.16
CA LYS A 145 10.91 22.34 -0.75
C LYS A 145 10.38 22.38 0.68
N LYS A 146 11.06 23.10 1.60
CA LYS A 146 10.65 23.27 3.01
C LYS A 146 9.16 23.54 3.21
N ARG A 147 8.58 24.44 2.42
CA ARG A 147 7.14 24.77 2.46
C ARG A 147 6.19 23.60 2.19
N HIS A 148 6.68 22.49 1.62
CA HIS A 148 5.92 21.30 1.29
C HIS A 148 6.19 20.13 2.25
N HIS A 149 7.05 20.27 3.26
CA HIS A 149 7.38 19.15 4.16
C HIS A 149 6.15 18.58 4.88
N LYS A 150 5.13 19.41 5.15
CA LYS A 150 3.84 18.96 5.71
C LYS A 150 3.04 18.01 4.80
N ARG A 151 3.46 17.85 3.54
CA ARG A 151 2.87 16.92 2.56
C ARG A 151 3.59 15.58 2.49
N ARG A 152 4.75 15.45 3.15
CA ARG A 152 5.45 14.17 3.27
C ARG A 152 4.54 13.20 4.01
N LEU A 153 4.48 11.97 3.52
CA LEU A 153 3.64 10.91 4.07
C LEU A 153 4.07 10.51 5.48
N ILE A 154 5.38 10.39 5.72
CA ILE A 154 5.91 9.98 7.03
C ILE A 154 5.87 11.18 8.00
N GLN A 155 4.77 11.26 8.74
CA GLN A 155 4.47 12.23 9.80
C GLN A 155 4.05 11.48 11.08
N PRO A 156 4.18 12.09 12.27
CA PRO A 156 3.84 11.44 13.54
C PRO A 156 2.45 10.82 13.56
N ASP A 157 1.42 11.56 13.17
CA ASP A 157 0.02 11.06 13.18
C ASP A 157 -0.16 9.85 12.27
N PHE A 158 0.45 9.87 11.08
CA PHE A 158 0.33 8.75 10.14
C PHE A 158 1.09 7.52 10.63
N VAL A 159 2.31 7.71 11.14
CA VAL A 159 3.11 6.61 11.75
C VAL A 159 2.37 6.01 12.93
N HIS A 160 1.71 6.82 13.77
CA HIS A 160 0.88 6.30 14.85
C HIS A 160 -0.26 5.42 14.33
N GLN A 161 -0.95 5.84 13.27
CA GLN A 161 -1.99 5.00 12.64
C GLN A 161 -1.42 3.67 12.11
N LEU A 162 -0.25 3.70 11.45
CA LEU A 162 0.41 2.50 10.96
C LEU A 162 0.78 1.55 12.10
N ALA A 163 1.35 2.09 13.19
CA ALA A 163 1.74 1.32 14.37
C ALA A 163 0.53 0.61 15.02
N LEU A 164 -0.64 1.27 15.07
CA LEU A 164 -1.87 0.65 15.56
C LEU A 164 -2.34 -0.55 14.71
N ARG A 165 -1.95 -0.63 13.44
CA ARG A 165 -2.31 -1.75 12.55
C ARG A 165 -1.32 -2.89 12.57
N LEU A 166 -0.11 -2.68 13.09
CA LEU A 166 0.91 -3.72 13.22
C LEU A 166 0.61 -4.62 14.42
N ALA A 167 0.69 -5.93 14.22
CA ALA A 167 0.72 -6.92 15.29
C ALA A 167 2.00 -6.73 16.14
N PRO A 168 2.02 -7.18 17.41
CA PRO A 168 3.25 -7.22 18.20
C PRO A 168 4.36 -7.97 17.45
N GLY A 169 5.53 -7.33 17.33
CA GLY A 169 6.66 -7.86 16.55
C GLY A 169 6.60 -7.60 15.05
N GLY A 170 5.55 -6.93 14.55
CA GLY A 170 5.47 -6.44 13.19
C GLY A 170 6.45 -5.29 12.91
N TYR A 171 6.64 -4.96 11.64
CA TYR A 171 7.64 -3.95 11.24
C TYR A 171 7.10 -2.93 10.24
N LEU A 172 7.68 -1.73 10.26
CA LEU A 172 7.50 -0.69 9.25
C LEU A 172 8.81 -0.51 8.48
N HIS A 173 8.80 -0.77 7.18
CA HIS A 173 9.96 -0.66 6.30
C HIS A 173 9.78 0.52 5.35
N CYS A 174 10.49 1.60 5.62
CA CYS A 174 10.50 2.80 4.78
C CYS A 174 11.81 2.89 3.98
N ALA A 175 11.72 3.28 2.71
CA ALA A 175 12.89 3.58 1.89
C ALA A 175 12.73 4.92 1.17
N THR A 176 13.82 5.65 0.99
CA THR A 176 13.87 6.91 0.23
C THR A 176 15.28 7.12 -0.30
N ASP A 177 15.40 7.71 -1.48
CA ASP A 177 16.66 8.13 -2.09
C ASP A 177 17.02 9.59 -1.74
N TRP A 178 16.14 10.30 -1.03
CA TRP A 178 16.36 11.67 -0.57
C TRP A 178 16.82 11.73 0.88
N GLN A 179 18.11 12.01 1.11
CA GLN A 179 18.72 12.05 2.45
C GLN A 179 17.95 12.95 3.45
N PRO A 180 17.55 14.20 3.13
CA PRO A 180 16.76 15.01 4.07
C PRO A 180 15.38 14.44 4.42
N TYR A 181 14.85 13.52 3.60
CA TYR A 181 13.64 12.79 3.97
C TYR A 181 13.97 11.58 4.83
N ALA A 182 15.07 10.86 4.56
CA ALA A 182 15.54 9.77 5.43
C ALA A 182 15.79 10.25 6.86
N GLU A 183 16.44 11.41 7.04
CA GLU A 183 16.67 12.03 8.34
C GLU A 183 15.35 12.35 9.06
N GLN A 184 14.35 12.90 8.33
CA GLN A 184 13.02 13.13 8.90
C GLN A 184 12.31 11.81 9.25
N MET A 185 12.40 10.80 8.39
CA MET A 185 11.80 9.48 8.66
C MET A 185 12.37 8.91 9.96
N LEU A 186 13.70 8.95 10.13
CA LEU A 186 14.35 8.49 11.36
C LEU A 186 13.89 9.27 12.59
N GLN A 187 13.79 10.60 12.49
CA GLN A 187 13.28 11.44 13.58
C GLN A 187 11.84 11.09 13.97
N VAL A 188 10.96 10.88 12.99
CA VAL A 188 9.54 10.57 13.24
C VAL A 188 9.37 9.15 13.76
N LEU A 189 10.13 8.18 13.24
CA LEU A 189 10.01 6.76 13.62
C LEU A 189 10.68 6.44 14.97
N GLY A 190 11.65 7.25 15.39
CA GLY A 190 12.36 7.08 16.67
C GLY A 190 11.78 7.89 17.84
N ALA A 191 10.70 8.64 17.63
CA ALA A 191 10.03 9.45 18.65
C ALA A 191 8.93 8.65 19.36
#